data_AF-A0A6L6HW10-F1
#
_entry.id   AF-A0A6L6HW10-F1
#
_cell.length_a   1.000
_cell.length_b   1.000
_cell.length_c   1.000
_cell.angle_alpha   90.00
_cell.angle_beta   90.00
_cell.angle_gamma   90.00
#
_symmetry.space_group_name_H-M   'P 1'
#
loop_
_entity.id
_entity.type
_entity.pdbx_description
1 polymer ?
#
loop_
_entity_poly.entity_id
_entity_poly.type
_entity_poly.pdbx_seq_one_letter_code
_entity_poly.pdbx_strand_id
1 'polypeptide(L)'
;MPRNTPHRYGGIARTLHWLTALIILANIALGLVANRLPLEALETKVRLFSLHKTLGIAAFTVALVRILWAISQPRPVPVHPERRLETFLAESVHWILYAALLLVPLTGWIEHAATEGYAPILWSLGQGLPLVPKSPHLAETMAAVHGTFAWLLIGAVALHVAGALKHALIDRDGVLARMLRGRPAGPATARHSRTPALAAIAVFAAGTALAVAPRAPEPPAGAPLEQAASDWRVTEGTLGFSIRQMGTEVAGGFSDWTAAIAFDPDTGTGHVEVTINMASATVGTVTDQAKGPEFFDVAQHPVAVFRADIRPEGDGYLAQGPLSLKGREVPVTLPFSLQIADGTATMSGETVLDRRDWTIGAGYGDEATVGFPVRLTVQLTATR
;
A
#
# COMPACT_ATOMS: atom_id res chain seq x y z
N MET A 1 -4.54 -3.39 44.57
CA MET A 1 -4.28 -4.78 44.10
C MET A 1 -3.89 -4.77 42.61
N PRO A 2 -2.66 -5.14 42.27
CA PRO A 2 -2.14 -5.10 40.90
C PRO A 2 -2.65 -6.26 40.01
N ARG A 3 -2.88 -7.45 40.58
CA ARG A 3 -3.32 -8.68 39.89
C ARG A 3 -4.85 -8.81 39.84
N ASN A 4 -5.34 -9.63 38.91
CA ASN A 4 -6.76 -9.99 38.86
C ASN A 4 -7.13 -10.95 40.00
N THR A 5 -8.42 -10.97 40.33
CA THR A 5 -9.04 -12.02 41.13
C THR A 5 -10.19 -12.65 40.32
N PRO A 6 -10.79 -13.77 40.74
CA PRO A 6 -11.93 -14.36 40.06
C PRO A 6 -13.13 -13.41 39.86
N HIS A 7 -13.20 -12.31 40.61
CA HIS A 7 -14.32 -11.36 40.56
C HIS A 7 -13.91 -9.94 40.12
N ARG A 8 -12.62 -9.56 40.15
CA ARG A 8 -12.17 -8.17 39.93
C ARG A 8 -10.94 -8.12 39.01
N TYR A 9 -10.90 -7.12 38.13
CA TYR A 9 -9.68 -6.77 37.39
C TYR A 9 -8.68 -6.01 38.27
N GLY A 10 -7.41 -6.40 38.17
CA GLY A 10 -6.28 -5.76 38.82
C GLY A 10 -5.96 -4.37 38.25
N GLY A 11 -5.11 -3.62 38.95
CA GLY A 11 -4.58 -2.34 38.45
C GLY A 11 -3.85 -2.46 37.12
N ILE A 12 -2.99 -3.48 36.97
CA ILE A 12 -2.16 -3.65 35.76
C ILE A 12 -3.03 -3.91 34.53
N ALA A 13 -4.01 -4.82 34.64
CA ALA A 13 -4.93 -5.12 33.54
C ALA A 13 -5.74 -3.90 33.10
N ARG A 14 -6.18 -3.06 34.06
CA ARG A 14 -6.89 -1.81 33.77
C ARG A 14 -5.99 -0.79 33.08
N THR A 15 -4.78 -0.57 33.59
CA THR A 15 -3.82 0.36 32.96
C THR A 15 -3.50 -0.06 31.54
N LEU A 16 -3.17 -1.35 31.31
CA LEU A 16 -2.89 -1.86 29.97
C LEU A 16 -4.10 -1.71 29.04
N HIS A 17 -5.32 -1.97 29.52
CA HIS A 17 -6.54 -1.74 28.75
C HIS A 17 -6.68 -0.29 28.30
N TRP A 18 -6.61 0.68 29.21
CA TRP A 18 -6.82 2.09 28.88
C TRP A 18 -5.67 2.68 28.06
N LEU A 19 -4.44 2.23 28.29
CA LEU A 19 -3.30 2.57 27.45
C LEU A 19 -3.50 2.06 26.01
N THR A 20 -3.88 0.77 25.85
CA THR A 20 -4.22 0.22 24.53
C THR A 20 -5.35 1.01 23.88
N ALA A 21 -6.43 1.31 24.60
CA ALA A 21 -7.55 2.07 24.06
C ALA A 21 -7.12 3.45 23.56
N LEU A 22 -6.33 4.19 24.33
CA LEU A 22 -5.83 5.52 23.95
C LEU A 22 -4.98 5.45 22.67
N ILE A 23 -4.02 4.52 22.62
CA ILE A 23 -3.13 4.37 21.45
C ILE A 23 -3.93 3.97 20.22
N ILE A 24 -4.85 3.00 20.33
CA ILE A 24 -5.64 2.52 19.19
C ILE A 24 -6.56 3.63 18.65
N LEU A 25 -7.24 4.38 19.51
CA LEU A 25 -8.12 5.48 19.06
C LEU A 25 -7.32 6.60 18.38
N ALA A 26 -6.16 6.96 18.93
CA ALA A 26 -5.25 7.92 18.29
C ALA A 26 -4.75 7.39 16.93
N ASN A 27 -4.38 6.11 16.87
CA ASN A 27 -3.85 5.51 15.65
C ASN A 27 -4.89 5.38 14.53
N ILE A 28 -6.14 5.05 14.88
CA ILE A 28 -7.28 5.06 13.94
C ILE A 28 -7.48 6.46 13.38
N ALA A 29 -7.48 7.50 14.23
CA ALA A 29 -7.65 8.87 13.77
C ALA A 29 -6.52 9.29 12.81
N LEU A 30 -5.27 9.00 13.14
CA LEU A 30 -4.12 9.28 12.28
C LEU A 30 -4.24 8.58 10.91
N GLY A 31 -4.58 7.29 10.91
CA GLY A 31 -4.72 6.52 9.67
C GLY A 31 -5.84 7.05 8.77
N LEU A 32 -7.01 7.36 9.35
CA LEU A 32 -8.15 7.92 8.60
C LEU A 32 -7.86 9.31 8.03
N VAL A 33 -7.19 10.17 8.79
CA VAL A 33 -6.82 11.53 8.32
C VAL A 33 -5.74 11.44 7.25
N ALA A 34 -4.66 10.69 7.50
CA ALA A 34 -3.56 10.53 6.55
C ALA A 34 -4.04 9.99 5.19
N ASN A 35 -4.94 9.00 5.20
CA ASN A 35 -5.45 8.40 3.98
C ASN A 35 -6.29 9.39 3.13
N ARG A 36 -6.98 10.34 3.78
CA ARG A 36 -7.83 11.34 3.11
C ARG A 36 -7.11 12.60 2.70
N LEU A 37 -5.89 12.85 3.19
CA LEU A 37 -5.14 14.03 2.79
C LEU A 37 -4.81 13.97 1.30
N PRO A 38 -5.03 15.07 0.58
CA PRO A 38 -4.71 15.13 -0.84
C PRO A 38 -3.19 15.29 -1.00
N LEU A 39 -2.70 15.08 -2.21
CA LEU A 39 -1.25 14.93 -2.45
C LEU A 39 -0.50 16.25 -2.37
N GLU A 40 -1.18 17.39 -2.54
CA GLU A 40 -0.60 18.73 -2.35
C GLU A 40 -0.15 18.94 -0.89
N ALA A 41 -0.68 18.15 0.04
CA ALA A 41 -0.27 18.12 1.45
C ALA A 41 0.71 16.97 1.77
N LEU A 42 1.52 16.54 0.80
CA LEU A 42 2.38 15.35 0.90
C LEU A 42 3.22 15.31 2.18
N GLU A 43 3.91 16.40 2.53
CA GLU A 43 4.74 16.45 3.73
C GLU A 43 3.94 16.11 4.98
N THR A 44 2.74 16.68 5.10
CA THR A 44 1.82 16.39 6.21
C THR A 44 1.32 14.96 6.14
N LYS A 45 0.96 14.46 4.95
CA LYS A 45 0.51 13.08 4.74
C LYS A 45 1.59 12.07 5.18
N VAL A 46 2.82 12.26 4.74
CA VAL A 46 3.99 11.46 5.11
C VAL A 46 4.20 11.51 6.63
N ARG A 47 4.15 12.69 7.23
CA ARG A 47 4.30 12.85 8.68
C ARG A 47 3.22 12.11 9.47
N LEU A 48 1.96 12.19 9.04
CA LEU A 48 0.86 11.47 9.69
C LEU A 48 1.00 9.95 9.53
N PHE A 49 1.42 9.45 8.35
CA PHE A 49 1.71 8.03 8.17
C PHE A 49 2.92 7.58 9.00
N SER A 50 3.98 8.37 9.11
CA SER A 50 5.11 8.09 10.00
C SER A 50 4.67 7.98 11.46
N LEU A 51 3.82 8.90 11.93
CA LEU A 51 3.22 8.84 13.27
C LEU A 51 2.33 7.62 13.44
N HIS A 52 1.48 7.31 12.46
CA HIS A 52 0.58 6.16 12.45
C HIS A 52 1.36 4.84 12.53
N LYS A 53 2.39 4.66 11.70
CA LYS A 53 3.24 3.46 11.73
C LYS A 53 3.95 3.33 13.08
N THR A 54 4.52 4.42 13.59
CA THR A 54 5.23 4.43 14.88
C THR A 54 4.29 4.05 16.04
N LEU A 55 3.10 4.65 16.11
CA LEU A 55 2.09 4.30 17.11
C LEU A 55 1.51 2.91 16.89
N GLY A 56 1.44 2.42 15.65
CA GLY A 56 1.05 1.05 15.31
C GLY A 56 2.00 0.02 15.93
N ILE A 57 3.32 0.21 15.79
CA ILE A 57 4.31 -0.67 16.44
C ILE A 57 4.23 -0.54 17.97
N ALA A 58 4.06 0.67 18.51
CA ALA A 58 3.83 0.86 19.95
C ALA A 58 2.59 0.09 20.44
N ALA A 59 1.48 0.17 19.69
CA ALA A 59 0.25 -0.54 19.97
C ALA A 59 0.47 -2.05 19.98
N PHE A 60 1.21 -2.58 18.99
CA PHE A 60 1.55 -4.00 18.90
C PHE A 60 2.35 -4.46 20.13
N THR A 61 3.38 -3.73 20.55
CA THR A 61 4.17 -4.06 21.74
C THR A 61 3.32 -4.03 23.01
N VAL A 62 2.52 -2.98 23.21
CA VAL A 62 1.62 -2.88 24.38
C VAL A 62 0.57 -4.00 24.36
N ALA A 63 0.05 -4.35 23.19
CA ALA A 63 -0.89 -5.45 23.02
C ALA A 63 -0.27 -6.80 23.38
N LEU A 64 0.98 -7.05 22.97
CA LEU A 64 1.70 -8.27 23.33
C LEU A 64 1.85 -8.39 24.84
N VAL A 65 2.31 -7.32 25.50
CA VAL A 65 2.40 -7.26 26.97
C VAL A 65 1.03 -7.48 27.62
N ARG A 66 -0.03 -6.86 27.10
CA ARG A 66 -1.41 -7.03 27.58
C ARG A 66 -1.90 -8.47 27.46
N ILE A 67 -1.62 -9.14 26.34
CA ILE A 67 -2.04 -10.53 26.10
C ILE A 67 -1.26 -11.50 26.99
N LEU A 68 0.07 -11.37 27.03
CA LEU A 68 0.92 -12.19 27.91
C LEU A 68 0.52 -12.03 29.37
N TRP A 69 0.26 -10.79 29.80
CA TRP A 69 -0.28 -10.53 31.12
C TRP A 69 -1.63 -11.22 31.31
N ALA A 70 -2.59 -11.03 30.41
CA ALA A 70 -3.93 -11.61 30.53
C ALA A 70 -3.94 -13.13 30.61
N ILE A 71 -3.05 -13.83 29.89
CA ILE A 71 -2.90 -15.29 29.94
C ILE A 71 -2.40 -15.76 31.32
N SER A 72 -1.56 -14.96 31.99
CA SER A 72 -1.04 -15.27 33.34
C SER A 72 -2.05 -15.02 34.47
N GLN A 73 -3.20 -14.39 34.19
CA GLN A 73 -4.12 -13.91 35.21
C GLN A 73 -5.43 -14.73 35.23
N PRO A 74 -6.08 -14.89 36.40
CA PRO A 74 -7.45 -15.40 36.44
C PRO A 74 -8.36 -14.46 35.65
N ARG A 75 -9.29 -15.06 34.88
CA ARG A 75 -10.32 -14.33 34.13
C ARG A 75 -11.48 -14.01 35.07
N PRO A 76 -11.78 -12.72 35.34
CA PRO A 76 -12.91 -12.37 36.18
C PRO A 76 -14.23 -12.81 35.55
N VAL A 77 -15.14 -13.37 36.35
CA VAL A 77 -16.45 -13.84 35.88
C VAL A 77 -17.27 -12.70 35.21
N PRO A 78 -18.10 -13.00 34.20
CA PRO A 78 -19.05 -12.04 33.65
C PRO A 78 -20.04 -11.55 34.71
N VAL A 79 -20.61 -10.35 34.51
CA VAL A 79 -21.63 -9.78 35.44
C VAL A 79 -22.96 -10.51 35.30
N HIS A 80 -23.31 -10.91 34.07
CA HIS A 80 -24.57 -11.56 33.73
C HIS A 80 -24.35 -12.88 32.97
N PRO A 81 -23.72 -13.91 33.59
CA PRO A 81 -23.44 -15.18 32.93
C PRO A 81 -24.70 -15.93 32.47
N GLU A 82 -25.86 -15.62 33.04
CA GLU A 82 -27.17 -16.13 32.64
C GLU A 82 -27.62 -15.62 31.26
N ARG A 83 -27.16 -14.43 30.83
CA ARG A 83 -27.47 -13.83 29.53
C ARG A 83 -26.55 -14.42 28.46
N ARG A 84 -26.82 -15.67 28.07
CA ARG A 84 -25.92 -16.48 27.21
C ARG A 84 -25.56 -15.81 25.89
N LEU A 85 -26.53 -15.22 25.18
CA LEU A 85 -26.29 -14.57 23.89
C LEU A 85 -25.43 -13.30 24.06
N GLU A 86 -25.76 -12.44 25.02
CA GLU A 86 -24.99 -11.22 25.32
C GLU A 86 -23.56 -11.58 25.75
N THR A 87 -23.40 -12.61 26.58
CA THR A 87 -22.08 -13.13 26.99
C THR A 87 -21.30 -13.66 25.78
N PHE A 88 -21.93 -14.45 24.92
CA PHE A 88 -21.29 -14.98 23.70
C PHE A 88 -20.83 -13.85 22.77
N LEU A 89 -21.68 -12.85 22.51
CA LEU A 89 -21.32 -11.70 21.67
C LEU A 89 -20.19 -10.88 22.29
N ALA A 90 -20.25 -10.60 23.59
CA ALA A 90 -19.20 -9.88 24.30
C ALA A 90 -17.85 -10.63 24.25
N GLU A 91 -17.85 -11.95 24.49
CA GLU A 91 -16.65 -12.77 24.38
C GLU A 91 -16.12 -12.81 22.95
N SER A 92 -17.00 -12.86 21.94
CA SER A 92 -16.60 -12.89 20.52
C SER A 92 -15.94 -11.58 20.11
N VAL A 93 -16.54 -10.43 20.48
CA VAL A 93 -15.94 -9.10 20.25
C VAL A 93 -14.59 -8.98 20.96
N HIS A 94 -14.45 -9.47 22.20
CA HIS A 94 -13.15 -9.45 22.89
C HIS A 94 -12.09 -10.28 22.17
N TRP A 95 -12.43 -11.48 21.67
CA TRP A 95 -11.50 -12.30 20.89
C TRP A 95 -11.11 -11.65 19.56
N ILE A 96 -12.09 -11.06 18.85
CA ILE A 96 -11.83 -10.29 17.63
C ILE A 96 -10.88 -9.14 17.93
N LEU A 97 -11.11 -8.37 19.00
CA LEU A 97 -10.23 -7.28 19.40
C LEU A 97 -8.83 -7.80 19.77
N TYR A 98 -8.70 -8.89 20.52
CA TYR A 98 -7.38 -9.46 20.85
C TYR A 98 -6.59 -9.87 19.61
N ALA A 99 -7.24 -10.51 18.64
CA ALA A 99 -6.61 -10.84 17.36
C ALA A 99 -6.28 -9.59 16.54
N ALA A 100 -7.21 -8.64 16.44
CA ALA A 100 -7.03 -7.38 15.71
C ALA A 100 -5.83 -6.56 16.22
N LEU A 101 -5.64 -6.50 17.54
CA LEU A 101 -4.53 -5.82 18.19
C LEU A 101 -3.15 -6.34 17.75
N LEU A 102 -3.07 -7.57 17.25
CA LEU A 102 -1.85 -8.16 16.70
C LEU A 102 -1.84 -8.14 15.18
N LEU A 103 -2.91 -8.59 14.53
CA LEU A 103 -2.95 -8.81 13.09
C LEU A 103 -2.94 -7.51 12.28
N VAL A 104 -3.65 -6.45 12.74
CA VAL A 104 -3.66 -5.16 12.05
C VAL A 104 -2.26 -4.54 11.99
N PRO A 105 -1.57 -4.27 13.11
CA PRO A 105 -0.23 -3.70 13.04
C PRO A 105 0.80 -4.65 12.42
N LEU A 106 0.66 -5.98 12.58
CA LEU A 106 1.58 -6.93 11.94
C LEU A 106 1.49 -6.87 10.41
N THR A 107 0.28 -6.84 9.85
CA THR A 107 0.09 -6.74 8.39
C THR A 107 0.60 -5.41 7.84
N GLY A 108 0.35 -4.30 8.54
CA GLY A 108 0.91 -2.99 8.16
C GLY A 108 2.43 -2.91 8.33
N TRP A 109 3.02 -3.67 9.26
CA TRP A 109 4.46 -3.76 9.41
C TRP A 109 5.10 -4.58 8.28
N ILE A 110 4.47 -5.67 7.85
CA ILE A 110 4.90 -6.44 6.67
C ILE A 110 4.80 -5.57 5.41
N GLU A 111 3.71 -4.82 5.23
CA GLU A 111 3.56 -3.83 4.16
C GLU A 111 4.72 -2.82 4.16
N HIS A 112 5.01 -2.20 5.31
CA HIS A 112 6.13 -1.27 5.45
C HIS A 112 7.47 -1.93 5.11
N ALA A 113 7.71 -3.15 5.59
CA ALA A 113 8.93 -3.89 5.33
C ALA A 113 9.08 -4.26 3.84
N ALA A 114 7.98 -4.55 3.14
CA ALA A 114 7.97 -4.88 1.71
C ALA A 114 8.05 -3.64 0.79
N THR A 115 7.70 -2.46 1.31
CA THR A 115 7.68 -1.18 0.56
C THR A 115 9.05 -0.50 0.56
N GLU A 116 9.34 0.27 -0.49
CA GLU A 116 10.53 1.12 -0.60
C GLU A 116 10.19 2.60 -0.39
N GLY A 117 11.05 3.33 0.34
CA GLY A 117 11.05 4.80 0.39
C GLY A 117 9.89 5.54 1.08
N TYR A 118 8.77 4.89 1.46
CA TYR A 118 7.58 5.63 1.91
C TYR A 118 7.41 5.74 3.45
N ALA A 119 7.28 6.97 3.95
CA ALA A 119 6.91 7.34 5.32
C ALA A 119 7.61 6.49 6.41
N PRO A 120 8.81 6.87 6.86
CA PRO A 120 9.59 6.05 7.79
C PRO A 120 8.89 5.93 9.14
N ILE A 121 9.12 4.82 9.83
CA ILE A 121 8.83 4.74 11.26
C ILE A 121 9.80 5.68 11.99
N LEU A 122 9.36 6.41 13.02
CA LEU A 122 10.17 7.49 13.60
C LEU A 122 11.24 7.02 14.59
N TRP A 123 11.15 5.78 15.06
CA TRP A 123 12.20 5.15 15.86
C TRP A 123 13.03 4.17 15.03
N SER A 124 14.21 3.81 15.53
CA SER A 124 15.13 2.88 14.86
C SER A 124 14.62 1.44 14.81
N LEU A 125 13.69 1.07 15.68
CA LEU A 125 13.15 -0.28 15.80
C LEU A 125 12.04 -0.53 14.77
N GLY A 126 12.20 -1.58 13.97
CA GLY A 126 11.16 -2.05 13.08
C GLY A 126 11.05 -1.38 11.72
N GLN A 127 12.13 -0.76 11.23
CA GLN A 127 12.20 -0.31 9.82
C GLN A 127 12.07 -1.46 8.81
N GLY A 128 12.44 -2.68 9.20
CA GLY A 128 12.28 -3.88 8.39
C GLY A 128 11.96 -5.09 9.24
N LEU A 129 11.63 -6.20 8.58
CA LEU A 129 11.42 -7.50 9.19
C LEU A 129 12.34 -8.53 8.53
N PRO A 130 13.03 -9.38 9.30
CA PRO A 130 13.78 -10.50 8.73
C PRO A 130 12.86 -11.33 7.83
N LEU A 131 13.38 -11.79 6.69
CA LEU A 131 12.67 -12.67 5.75
C LEU A 131 11.52 -12.02 4.96
N VAL A 132 11.26 -10.71 5.12
CA VAL A 132 10.30 -10.00 4.27
C VAL A 132 11.05 -9.35 3.10
N PRO A 133 10.90 -9.83 1.86
CA PRO A 133 11.55 -9.25 0.70
C PRO A 133 10.90 -7.91 0.33
N LYS A 134 11.67 -7.05 -0.35
CA LYS A 134 11.09 -5.92 -1.09
C LYS A 134 10.29 -6.48 -2.27
N SER A 135 9.00 -6.19 -2.30
CA SER A 135 8.08 -6.72 -3.32
C SER A 135 6.83 -5.86 -3.40
N PRO A 136 6.56 -5.21 -4.56
CA PRO A 136 5.33 -4.44 -4.77
C PRO A 136 4.07 -5.29 -4.56
N HIS A 137 4.05 -6.50 -5.10
CA HIS A 137 2.92 -7.42 -4.96
C HIS A 137 2.63 -7.79 -3.49
N LEU A 138 3.68 -8.05 -2.71
CA LEU A 138 3.52 -8.34 -1.27
C LEU A 138 3.01 -7.11 -0.52
N ALA A 139 3.56 -5.92 -0.82
CA ALA A 139 3.15 -4.67 -0.20
C ALA A 139 1.67 -4.37 -0.49
N GLU A 140 1.23 -4.46 -1.76
CA GLU A 140 -0.17 -4.27 -2.16
C GLU A 140 -1.11 -5.26 -1.49
N THR A 141 -0.71 -6.55 -1.44
CA THR A 141 -1.50 -7.59 -0.77
C THR A 141 -1.64 -7.28 0.72
N MET A 142 -0.55 -6.92 1.38
CA MET A 142 -0.56 -6.61 2.82
C MET A 142 -1.29 -5.30 3.13
N ALA A 143 -1.24 -4.30 2.24
CA ALA A 143 -2.04 -3.08 2.34
C ALA A 143 -3.55 -3.39 2.27
N ALA A 144 -3.97 -4.27 1.35
CA ALA A 144 -5.36 -4.70 1.25
C ALA A 144 -5.83 -5.47 2.49
N VAL A 145 -5.00 -6.39 3.00
CA VAL A 145 -5.27 -7.14 4.24
C VAL A 145 -5.32 -6.19 5.44
N HIS A 146 -4.35 -5.27 5.56
CA HIS A 146 -4.29 -4.27 6.62
C HIS A 146 -5.54 -3.40 6.63
N GLY A 147 -5.94 -2.85 5.48
CA GLY A 147 -7.15 -2.03 5.35
C GLY A 147 -8.42 -2.79 5.74
N THR A 148 -8.55 -4.05 5.31
CA THR A 148 -9.68 -4.92 5.68
C THR A 148 -9.72 -5.18 7.19
N PHE A 149 -8.58 -5.54 7.78
CA PHE A 149 -8.48 -5.78 9.22
C PHE A 149 -8.67 -4.50 10.04
N ALA A 150 -8.25 -3.34 9.53
CA ALA A 150 -8.47 -2.05 10.18
C ALA A 150 -9.98 -1.73 10.27
N TRP A 151 -10.75 -1.98 9.20
CA TRP A 151 -12.21 -1.83 9.24
C TRP A 151 -12.88 -2.83 10.19
N LEU A 152 -12.40 -4.08 10.24
CA LEU A 152 -12.87 -5.05 11.24
C LEU A 152 -12.57 -4.59 12.67
N LEU A 153 -11.38 -4.04 12.93
CA LEU A 153 -11.00 -3.45 14.22
C LEU A 153 -11.93 -2.28 14.59
N ILE A 154 -12.17 -1.35 13.67
CA ILE A 154 -13.06 -0.20 13.88
C ILE A 154 -14.47 -0.68 14.24
N GLY A 155 -15.02 -1.64 13.49
CA GLY A 155 -16.32 -2.23 13.79
C GLY A 155 -16.37 -2.91 15.15
N ALA A 156 -15.35 -3.69 15.50
CA ALA A 156 -15.26 -4.35 16.80
C ALA A 156 -15.11 -3.36 17.97
N VAL A 157 -14.33 -2.27 17.79
CA VAL A 157 -14.22 -1.18 18.78
C VAL A 157 -15.56 -0.48 18.95
N ALA A 158 -16.27 -0.18 17.85
CA ALA A 158 -17.59 0.44 17.92
C ALA A 158 -18.59 -0.44 18.68
N LEU A 159 -18.65 -1.75 18.38
CA LEU A 159 -19.49 -2.71 19.10
C LEU A 159 -19.11 -2.83 20.58
N HIS A 160 -17.82 -2.85 20.89
CA HIS A 160 -17.32 -2.91 22.27
C HIS A 160 -17.73 -1.67 23.07
N VAL A 161 -17.54 -0.47 22.51
CA VAL A 161 -17.94 0.78 23.15
C VAL A 161 -19.46 0.87 23.29
N ALA A 162 -20.22 0.50 22.25
CA ALA A 162 -21.67 0.46 22.30
C ALA A 162 -22.18 -0.48 23.40
N GLY A 163 -21.59 -1.68 23.54
CA GLY A 163 -21.90 -2.60 24.64
C GLY A 163 -21.57 -2.00 26.01
N ALA A 164 -20.39 -1.38 26.18
CA ALA A 164 -20.02 -0.74 27.43
C ALA A 164 -20.96 0.42 27.80
N LEU A 165 -21.39 1.22 26.82
CA LEU A 165 -22.35 2.32 27.00
C LEU A 165 -23.76 1.80 27.30
N LYS A 166 -24.23 0.75 26.62
CA LYS A 166 -25.49 0.07 26.94
C LYS A 166 -25.50 -0.35 28.41
N HIS A 167 -24.46 -1.04 28.86
CA HIS A 167 -24.35 -1.47 30.26
C HIS A 167 -24.25 -0.30 31.25
N ALA A 168 -23.59 0.80 30.87
CA ALA A 168 -23.44 1.96 31.74
C ALA A 168 -24.71 2.81 31.83
N LEU A 169 -25.45 2.99 30.73
CA LEU A 169 -26.54 3.95 30.60
C LEU A 169 -27.93 3.30 30.72
N ILE A 170 -28.08 2.09 30.20
CA ILE A 170 -29.36 1.36 30.17
C ILE A 170 -29.41 0.35 31.31
N ASP A 171 -28.52 -0.66 31.32
CA ASP A 171 -28.55 -1.73 32.33
C ASP A 171 -28.12 -1.23 33.72
N ARG A 172 -27.21 -0.23 33.78
CA ARG A 172 -26.63 0.35 35.00
C ARG A 172 -26.05 -0.69 35.97
N ASP A 173 -25.52 -1.78 35.43
CA ASP A 173 -25.07 -2.98 36.17
C ASP A 173 -23.61 -2.90 36.68
N GLY A 174 -22.89 -1.83 36.32
CA GLY A 174 -21.53 -1.60 36.75
C GLY A 174 -20.44 -2.31 35.94
N VAL A 175 -20.75 -2.90 34.77
CA VAL A 175 -19.74 -3.51 33.86
C VAL A 175 -18.59 -2.54 33.57
N LEU A 176 -18.87 -1.29 33.20
CA LEU A 176 -17.85 -0.27 32.94
C LEU A 176 -17.02 0.06 34.19
N ALA A 177 -17.65 0.07 35.37
CA ALA A 177 -16.96 0.34 36.64
C ALA A 177 -15.94 -0.75 37.00
N ARG A 178 -16.06 -1.96 36.42
CA ARG A 178 -15.05 -3.02 36.54
C ARG A 178 -13.75 -2.65 35.86
N MET A 179 -13.80 -1.96 34.72
CA MET A 179 -12.59 -1.55 34.00
C MET A 179 -12.08 -0.17 34.41
N LEU A 180 -12.93 0.71 34.91
CA LEU A 180 -12.49 1.99 35.49
C LEU A 180 -11.89 1.80 36.89
N ARG A 181 -12.66 1.26 37.82
CA ARG A 181 -12.33 1.23 39.26
C ARG A 181 -12.02 -0.17 39.81
N GLY A 182 -12.16 -1.20 38.97
CA GLY A 182 -11.97 -2.59 39.38
C GLY A 182 -13.16 -3.14 40.17
N ARG A 183 -14.37 -2.57 40.06
CA ARG A 183 -15.53 -3.08 40.81
C ARG A 183 -15.68 -4.61 40.59
N PRO A 184 -15.96 -5.42 41.64
CA PRO A 184 -16.13 -6.86 41.47
C PRO A 184 -17.43 -7.20 40.73
N ALA A 185 -17.47 -8.32 40.02
CA ALA A 185 -18.61 -8.83 39.24
C ALA A 185 -19.69 -9.54 40.06
N GLY A 186 -19.60 -9.54 41.39
CA GLY A 186 -20.49 -10.34 42.25
C GLY A 186 -20.07 -11.81 42.37
N PRO A 187 -20.81 -12.63 43.14
CA PRO A 187 -20.40 -13.99 43.55
C PRO A 187 -20.62 -15.08 42.49
N ALA A 188 -21.01 -14.72 41.25
CA ALA A 188 -21.36 -15.69 40.22
C ALA A 188 -20.17 -16.58 39.81
N THR A 189 -20.46 -17.80 39.37
CA THR A 189 -19.51 -18.72 38.73
C THR A 189 -19.90 -18.91 37.27
N ALA A 190 -18.91 -18.93 36.37
CA ALA A 190 -19.15 -19.07 34.94
C ALA A 190 -18.19 -20.11 34.34
N ARG A 191 -18.67 -20.90 33.37
CA ARG A 191 -17.84 -21.77 32.54
C ARG A 191 -17.48 -21.02 31.26
N HIS A 192 -16.19 -20.97 30.93
CA HIS A 192 -15.72 -20.35 29.69
C HIS A 192 -15.85 -21.31 28.51
N SER A 193 -16.43 -20.84 27.41
CA SER A 193 -16.48 -21.57 26.14
C SER A 193 -15.31 -21.19 25.23
N ARG A 194 -14.90 -22.11 24.34
CA ARG A 194 -13.97 -21.82 23.24
C ARG A 194 -14.67 -21.36 21.97
N THR A 195 -16.00 -21.49 21.89
CA THR A 195 -16.78 -21.13 20.68
C THR A 195 -16.60 -19.67 20.22
N PRO A 196 -16.48 -18.66 21.10
CA PRO A 196 -16.26 -17.28 20.65
C PRO A 196 -14.90 -17.07 19.98
N ALA A 197 -13.88 -17.86 20.37
CA ALA A 197 -12.57 -17.80 19.75
C ALA A 197 -12.60 -18.36 18.31
N LEU A 198 -13.36 -19.44 18.08
CA LEU A 198 -13.58 -19.99 16.74
C LEU A 198 -14.32 -19.00 15.84
N ALA A 199 -15.30 -18.27 16.38
CA ALA A 199 -15.99 -17.22 15.65
C ALA A 199 -15.02 -16.10 15.21
N ALA A 200 -14.12 -15.68 16.10
CA ALA A 200 -13.09 -14.70 15.75
C ALA A 200 -12.16 -15.20 14.63
N ILE A 201 -11.72 -16.47 14.69
CA ILE A 201 -10.90 -17.07 13.63
C ILE A 201 -11.65 -17.05 12.29
N ALA A 202 -12.93 -17.43 12.28
CA ALA A 202 -13.74 -17.42 11.06
C ALA A 202 -13.89 -16.00 10.48
N VAL A 203 -14.07 -14.98 11.32
CA VAL A 203 -14.15 -13.57 10.88
C VAL A 203 -12.85 -13.12 10.21
N PHE A 204 -11.69 -13.42 10.81
CA PHE A 204 -10.41 -13.06 10.21
C PHE A 204 -10.10 -13.88 8.95
N ALA A 205 -10.46 -15.17 8.91
CA ALA A 205 -10.31 -15.99 7.71
C ALA A 205 -11.16 -15.44 6.55
N ALA A 206 -12.42 -15.06 6.81
CA ALA A 206 -13.28 -14.43 5.83
C ALA A 206 -12.73 -13.06 5.40
N GLY A 207 -12.22 -12.25 6.34
CA GLY A 207 -11.56 -10.98 6.05
C GLY A 207 -10.33 -11.14 5.14
N THR A 208 -9.49 -12.13 5.41
CA THR A 208 -8.35 -12.45 4.54
C THR A 208 -8.82 -12.88 3.16
N ALA A 209 -9.77 -13.81 3.08
CA ALA A 209 -10.32 -14.28 1.81
C ALA A 209 -10.89 -13.13 0.97
N LEU A 210 -11.57 -12.18 1.60
CA LEU A 210 -12.07 -10.97 0.93
C LEU A 210 -10.95 -10.04 0.47
N ALA A 211 -9.91 -9.86 1.29
CA ALA A 211 -8.79 -8.97 0.99
C ALA A 211 -7.92 -9.48 -0.17
N VAL A 212 -7.76 -10.80 -0.30
CA VAL A 212 -6.95 -11.44 -1.34
C VAL A 212 -7.78 -11.99 -2.50
N ALA A 213 -9.11 -11.86 -2.43
CA ALA A 213 -9.97 -12.26 -3.53
C ALA A 213 -9.52 -11.51 -4.80
N PRO A 214 -9.39 -12.21 -5.94
CA PRO A 214 -9.08 -11.54 -7.18
C PRO A 214 -10.14 -10.47 -7.40
N ARG A 215 -9.71 -9.21 -7.41
CA ARG A 215 -10.58 -8.13 -7.86
C ARG A 215 -10.90 -8.42 -9.32
N ALA A 216 -12.13 -8.11 -9.73
CA ALA A 216 -12.45 -8.12 -11.15
C ALA A 216 -11.33 -7.35 -11.84
N PRO A 217 -10.73 -7.89 -12.93
CA PRO A 217 -9.74 -7.13 -13.68
C PRO A 217 -10.38 -5.77 -13.94
N GLU A 218 -9.66 -4.71 -13.53
CA GLU A 218 -10.03 -3.38 -13.96
C GLU A 218 -10.26 -3.48 -15.46
N PRO A 219 -11.42 -3.04 -15.98
CA PRO A 219 -11.70 -3.15 -17.40
C PRO A 219 -10.46 -2.63 -18.13
N PRO A 220 -9.93 -3.37 -19.14
CA PRO A 220 -8.70 -2.97 -19.81
C PRO A 220 -8.84 -1.50 -20.16
N ALA A 221 -8.00 -0.69 -19.52
CA ALA A 221 -8.04 0.73 -19.76
C ALA A 221 -7.43 0.93 -21.16
N GLY A 222 -8.33 1.20 -22.11
CA GLY A 222 -8.03 1.21 -23.54
C GLY A 222 -8.08 -0.17 -24.18
N ALA A 223 -8.52 -0.20 -25.44
CA ALA A 223 -8.28 -1.35 -26.30
C ALA A 223 -6.76 -1.56 -26.42
N PRO A 224 -6.27 -2.82 -26.40
CA PRO A 224 -4.87 -3.11 -26.71
C PRO A 224 -4.46 -2.42 -28.01
N LEU A 225 -3.24 -1.91 -28.06
CA LEU A 225 -2.76 -1.26 -29.27
C LEU A 225 -2.70 -2.26 -30.42
N GLU A 226 -3.24 -1.86 -31.58
CA GLU A 226 -3.04 -2.61 -32.81
C GLU A 226 -1.58 -2.51 -33.23
N GLN A 227 -1.07 -3.60 -33.79
CA GLN A 227 0.33 -3.66 -34.21
C GLN A 227 0.56 -2.68 -35.38
N ALA A 228 1.54 -1.80 -35.22
CA ALA A 228 1.87 -0.83 -36.26
C ALA A 228 2.53 -1.51 -37.47
N ALA A 229 2.24 -1.01 -38.67
CA ALA A 229 2.99 -1.37 -39.87
C ALA A 229 4.45 -0.90 -39.69
N SER A 230 5.41 -1.82 -39.86
CA SER A 230 6.81 -1.58 -39.54
C SER A 230 7.72 -2.37 -40.48
N ASP A 231 8.80 -1.75 -40.95
CA ASP A 231 9.87 -2.43 -41.69
C ASP A 231 10.73 -3.28 -40.76
N TRP A 232 10.74 -2.95 -39.47
CA TRP A 232 11.40 -3.72 -38.42
C TRP A 232 10.39 -4.03 -37.32
N ARG A 233 9.94 -5.28 -37.24
CA ARG A 233 8.94 -5.70 -36.26
C ARG A 233 9.62 -6.05 -34.94
N VAL A 234 9.27 -5.33 -33.88
CA VAL A 234 9.71 -5.65 -32.52
C VAL A 234 9.18 -7.02 -32.12
N THR A 235 10.08 -7.93 -31.74
CA THR A 235 9.76 -9.29 -31.27
C THR A 235 9.83 -9.40 -29.75
N GLU A 236 10.78 -8.69 -29.14
CA GLU A 236 10.97 -8.58 -27.69
C GLU A 236 11.37 -7.16 -27.34
N GLY A 237 10.93 -6.65 -26.18
CA GLY A 237 11.42 -5.36 -25.72
C GLY A 237 10.90 -4.95 -24.35
N THR A 238 11.60 -3.98 -23.77
CA THR A 238 11.26 -3.34 -22.51
C THR A 238 11.30 -1.83 -22.69
N LEU A 239 10.27 -1.17 -22.17
CA LEU A 239 10.18 0.29 -22.04
C LEU A 239 10.04 0.61 -20.56
N GLY A 240 11.17 0.89 -19.93
CA GLY A 240 11.29 1.11 -18.50
C GLY A 240 11.62 2.55 -18.16
N PHE A 241 11.37 2.91 -16.91
CA PHE A 241 11.88 4.15 -16.34
C PHE A 241 12.20 4.01 -14.85
N SER A 242 13.02 4.91 -14.32
CA SER A 242 13.24 5.05 -12.89
C SER A 242 13.15 6.51 -12.46
N ILE A 243 12.66 6.72 -11.24
CA ILE A 243 12.53 8.02 -10.61
C ILE A 243 12.93 7.91 -9.14
N ARG A 244 13.55 8.94 -8.57
CA ARG A 244 13.82 8.98 -7.14
C ARG A 244 12.59 9.46 -6.38
N GLN A 245 12.18 8.74 -5.34
CA GLN A 245 11.13 9.16 -4.41
C GLN A 245 11.68 9.05 -2.99
N MET A 246 11.69 10.17 -2.25
CA MET A 246 12.20 10.22 -0.88
C MET A 246 13.62 9.63 -0.74
N GLY A 247 14.47 9.88 -1.73
CA GLY A 247 15.86 9.38 -1.79
C GLY A 247 16.02 7.92 -2.22
N THR A 248 14.95 7.18 -2.49
CA THR A 248 14.99 5.80 -3.00
C THR A 248 14.61 5.76 -4.48
N GLU A 249 15.27 4.93 -5.27
CA GLU A 249 14.93 4.76 -6.68
C GLU A 249 13.71 3.83 -6.81
N VAL A 250 12.68 4.27 -7.53
CA VAL A 250 11.48 3.51 -7.84
C VAL A 250 11.46 3.27 -9.34
N ALA A 251 11.42 2.00 -9.73
CA ALA A 251 11.33 1.60 -11.13
C ALA A 251 9.87 1.44 -11.58
N GLY A 252 9.64 1.75 -12.84
CA GLY A 252 8.38 1.55 -13.54
C GLY A 252 8.59 1.14 -14.99
N GLY A 253 7.49 0.86 -15.68
CA GLY A 253 7.53 0.51 -17.09
C GLY A 253 6.15 0.37 -17.70
N PHE A 254 6.13 0.13 -19.01
CA PHE A 254 4.91 -0.01 -19.81
C PHE A 254 4.89 -1.37 -20.48
N SER A 255 3.80 -2.12 -20.30
CA SER A 255 3.65 -3.47 -20.86
C SER A 255 2.91 -3.51 -22.20
N ASP A 256 2.27 -2.41 -22.62
CA ASP A 256 1.54 -2.32 -23.89
C ASP A 256 2.01 -1.08 -24.66
N TRP A 257 2.83 -1.31 -25.68
CA TRP A 257 3.35 -0.31 -26.59
C TRP A 257 3.66 -0.94 -27.96
N THR A 258 3.63 -0.13 -29.00
CA THR A 258 3.96 -0.54 -30.37
C THR A 258 4.95 0.44 -30.98
N ALA A 259 5.75 -0.03 -31.95
CA ALA A 259 6.70 0.80 -32.68
C ALA A 259 6.58 0.55 -34.18
N ALA A 260 6.34 1.62 -34.93
CA ALA A 260 6.50 1.67 -36.38
C ALA A 260 7.93 2.15 -36.68
N ILE A 261 8.77 1.27 -37.18
CA ILE A 261 10.19 1.51 -37.40
C ILE A 261 10.47 1.41 -38.90
N ALA A 262 10.89 2.52 -39.50
CA ALA A 262 11.44 2.58 -40.84
C ALA A 262 12.92 2.97 -40.73
N PHE A 263 13.81 2.00 -40.84
CA PHE A 263 15.26 2.21 -40.67
C PHE A 263 16.03 1.57 -41.83
N ASP A 264 16.90 2.37 -42.45
CA ASP A 264 17.78 1.96 -43.54
C ASP A 264 19.20 1.70 -43.00
N PRO A 265 19.65 0.44 -42.95
CA PRO A 265 20.99 0.09 -42.47
C PRO A 265 22.13 0.65 -43.32
N ASP A 266 21.90 0.94 -44.60
CA ASP A 266 22.95 1.39 -45.52
C ASP A 266 23.30 2.87 -45.27
N THR A 267 22.29 3.68 -44.98
CA THR A 267 22.47 5.11 -44.66
C THR A 267 22.58 5.38 -43.16
N GLY A 268 22.12 4.44 -42.32
CA GLY A 268 22.02 4.62 -40.87
C GLY A 268 20.95 5.63 -40.45
N THR A 269 20.00 5.92 -41.35
CA THR A 269 18.93 6.91 -41.13
C THR A 269 17.56 6.26 -41.11
N GLY A 270 16.58 6.93 -40.51
CA GLY A 270 15.24 6.38 -40.43
C GLY A 270 14.26 7.27 -39.68
N HIS A 271 13.06 6.73 -39.47
CA HIS A 271 12.02 7.34 -38.65
C HIS A 271 11.39 6.27 -37.75
N VAL A 272 10.98 6.67 -36.56
CA VAL A 272 10.25 5.82 -35.63
C VAL A 272 9.06 6.56 -35.04
N GLU A 273 7.92 5.85 -34.98
CA GLU A 273 6.76 6.25 -34.19
C GLU A 273 6.46 5.17 -33.15
N VAL A 274 6.61 5.52 -31.87
CA VAL A 274 6.28 4.65 -30.73
C VAL A 274 4.97 5.12 -30.12
N THR A 275 4.00 4.22 -30.01
CA THR A 275 2.72 4.47 -29.34
C THR A 275 2.66 3.66 -28.05
N ILE A 276 2.32 4.31 -26.94
CA ILE A 276 2.32 3.70 -25.60
C ILE A 276 0.92 3.80 -25.02
N ASN A 277 0.37 2.66 -24.58
CA ASN A 277 -0.87 2.64 -23.82
C ASN A 277 -0.54 2.98 -22.36
N MET A 278 -0.94 4.18 -21.93
CA MET A 278 -0.61 4.70 -20.60
C MET A 278 -1.29 3.93 -19.47
N ALA A 279 -2.35 3.18 -19.77
CA ALA A 279 -2.97 2.26 -18.83
C ALA A 279 -2.08 1.09 -18.43
N SER A 280 -1.11 0.74 -19.27
CA SER A 280 -0.14 -0.34 -19.01
C SER A 280 0.98 0.06 -18.05
N ALA A 281 1.01 1.32 -17.61
CA ALA A 281 2.02 1.83 -16.70
C ALA A 281 2.01 1.05 -15.38
N THR A 282 3.19 0.70 -14.89
CA THR A 282 3.44 0.15 -13.55
C THR A 282 4.55 0.93 -12.88
N VAL A 283 4.40 1.26 -11.60
CA VAL A 283 5.37 2.05 -10.80
C VAL A 283 5.40 1.54 -9.37
N GLY A 284 5.88 0.31 -9.18
CA GLY A 284 5.88 -0.36 -7.87
C GLY A 284 4.53 -0.21 -7.14
N THR A 285 4.58 0.14 -5.86
CA THR A 285 3.39 0.31 -4.99
C THR A 285 2.62 1.60 -5.23
N VAL A 286 3.11 2.50 -6.08
CA VAL A 286 2.47 3.78 -6.40
C VAL A 286 1.83 3.79 -7.78
N THR A 287 1.60 2.61 -8.38
CA THR A 287 1.01 2.45 -9.72
C THR A 287 -0.31 3.21 -9.87
N ASP A 288 -1.27 3.01 -8.98
CA ASP A 288 -2.58 3.69 -9.05
C ASP A 288 -2.44 5.22 -8.93
N GLN A 289 -1.51 5.67 -8.09
CA GLN A 289 -1.20 7.08 -7.92
C GLN A 289 -0.57 7.66 -9.18
N ALA A 290 0.37 6.94 -9.82
CA ALA A 290 1.02 7.35 -11.05
C ALA A 290 0.03 7.44 -12.22
N LYS A 291 -1.03 6.61 -12.25
CA LYS A 291 -2.09 6.68 -13.27
C LYS A 291 -3.08 7.83 -13.06
N GLY A 292 -3.14 8.40 -11.86
CA GLY A 292 -4.09 9.46 -11.49
C GLY A 292 -3.81 10.84 -12.13
N PRO A 293 -4.73 11.80 -11.96
CA PRO A 293 -4.69 13.11 -12.62
C PRO A 293 -3.43 13.94 -12.36
N GLU A 294 -2.86 13.78 -11.17
CA GLU A 294 -1.66 14.50 -10.77
C GLU A 294 -0.42 14.06 -11.58
N PHE A 295 -0.38 12.81 -12.04
CA PHE A 295 0.73 12.23 -12.76
C PHE A 295 0.38 12.01 -14.23
N PHE A 296 0.18 10.77 -14.69
CA PHE A 296 -0.08 10.47 -16.11
C PHE A 296 -1.48 10.87 -16.57
N ASP A 297 -2.45 10.98 -15.65
CA ASP A 297 -3.85 11.26 -15.95
C ASP A 297 -4.40 10.38 -17.09
N VAL A 298 -4.26 9.07 -16.92
CA VAL A 298 -4.56 8.07 -17.96
C VAL A 298 -6.02 8.17 -18.45
N ALA A 299 -6.92 8.64 -17.59
CA ALA A 299 -8.32 8.83 -17.93
C ALA A 299 -8.53 9.90 -19.03
N GLN A 300 -7.73 10.97 -19.02
CA GLN A 300 -7.81 12.03 -20.03
C GLN A 300 -6.74 11.88 -21.12
N HIS A 301 -5.63 11.22 -20.80
CA HIS A 301 -4.47 11.02 -21.66
C HIS A 301 -4.09 9.53 -21.74
N PRO A 302 -4.91 8.70 -22.41
CA PRO A 302 -4.71 7.25 -22.43
C PRO A 302 -3.52 6.80 -23.28
N VAL A 303 -2.99 7.68 -24.13
CA VAL A 303 -1.92 7.35 -25.09
C VAL A 303 -0.81 8.39 -25.02
N ALA A 304 0.44 7.92 -25.01
CA ALA A 304 1.62 8.73 -25.28
C ALA A 304 2.25 8.31 -26.62
N VAL A 305 2.85 9.28 -27.32
CA VAL A 305 3.45 9.03 -28.64
C VAL A 305 4.80 9.71 -28.76
N PHE A 306 5.82 8.96 -29.13
CA PHE A 306 7.14 9.48 -29.49
C PHE A 306 7.36 9.34 -30.99
N ARG A 307 7.62 10.45 -31.67
CA ARG A 307 7.99 10.48 -33.09
C ARG A 307 9.39 11.02 -33.22
N ALA A 308 10.27 10.31 -33.92
CA ALA A 308 11.66 10.71 -34.00
C ALA A 308 12.31 10.33 -35.31
N ASP A 309 13.18 11.21 -35.78
CA ASP A 309 14.12 10.90 -36.85
C ASP A 309 15.37 10.26 -36.26
N ILE A 310 15.84 9.21 -36.92
CA ILE A 310 17.03 8.45 -36.57
C ILE A 310 18.17 8.92 -37.44
N ARG A 311 19.31 9.24 -36.81
CA ARG A 311 20.55 9.59 -37.49
C ARG A 311 21.78 9.01 -36.79
N PRO A 312 22.87 8.75 -37.53
CA PRO A 312 24.14 8.36 -36.92
C PRO A 312 24.71 9.49 -36.04
N GLU A 313 25.35 9.12 -34.94
CA GLU A 313 26.06 10.03 -34.04
C GLU A 313 27.23 9.28 -33.38
N GLY A 314 28.47 9.63 -33.74
CA GLY A 314 29.65 8.92 -33.28
C GLY A 314 29.61 7.43 -33.64
N ASP A 315 29.84 6.57 -32.64
CA ASP A 315 29.77 5.10 -32.77
C ASP A 315 28.34 4.53 -32.58
N GLY A 316 27.33 5.38 -32.48
CA GLY A 316 25.93 5.00 -32.26
C GLY A 316 24.95 5.84 -33.06
N TYR A 317 23.75 6.00 -32.52
CA TYR A 317 22.64 6.69 -33.17
C TYR A 317 21.91 7.62 -32.21
N LEU A 318 21.22 8.60 -32.77
CA LEU A 318 20.26 9.44 -32.06
C LEU A 318 18.89 9.29 -32.69
N ALA A 319 17.88 9.05 -31.85
CA ALA A 319 16.48 9.28 -32.18
C ALA A 319 16.07 10.62 -31.57
N GLN A 320 15.73 11.59 -32.41
CA GLN A 320 15.37 12.94 -31.98
C GLN A 320 14.01 13.36 -32.53
N GLY A 321 13.13 13.81 -31.64
CA GLY A 321 11.82 14.34 -32.03
C GLY A 321 10.87 14.52 -30.85
N PRO A 322 9.61 14.93 -31.07
CA PRO A 322 8.67 15.22 -30.00
C PRO A 322 8.16 13.95 -29.31
N LEU A 323 8.09 14.00 -27.98
CA LEU A 323 7.31 13.10 -27.14
C LEU A 323 6.03 13.82 -26.68
N SER A 324 4.89 13.32 -27.14
CA SER A 324 3.56 13.69 -26.68
C SER A 324 3.18 12.86 -25.47
N LEU A 325 3.03 13.52 -24.31
CA LEU A 325 2.69 12.88 -23.05
C LEU A 325 1.85 13.85 -22.21
N LYS A 326 0.78 13.37 -21.56
CA LYS A 326 -0.14 14.20 -20.75
C LYS A 326 -0.59 15.50 -21.45
N GLY A 327 -0.91 15.41 -22.75
CA GLY A 327 -1.38 16.54 -23.55
C GLY A 327 -0.33 17.60 -23.91
N ARG A 328 0.96 17.35 -23.67
CA ARG A 328 2.06 18.25 -24.02
C ARG A 328 3.08 17.55 -24.92
N GLU A 329 3.61 18.29 -25.88
CA GLU A 329 4.69 17.82 -26.75
C GLU A 329 6.00 18.52 -26.38
N VAL A 330 7.02 17.72 -26.08
CA VAL A 330 8.35 18.20 -25.69
C VAL A 330 9.39 17.46 -26.52
N PRO A 331 10.39 18.17 -27.09
CA PRO A 331 11.49 17.53 -27.82
C PRO A 331 12.30 16.63 -26.90
N VAL A 332 12.52 15.38 -27.34
CA VAL A 332 13.33 14.39 -26.65
C VAL A 332 14.43 13.90 -27.58
N THR A 333 15.62 13.69 -26.99
CA THR A 333 16.75 13.07 -27.65
C THR A 333 17.08 11.76 -26.92
N LEU A 334 17.04 10.66 -27.67
CA LEU A 334 17.39 9.33 -27.18
C LEU A 334 18.65 8.85 -27.91
N PRO A 335 19.84 8.88 -27.27
CA PRO A 335 20.98 8.15 -27.75
C PRO A 335 20.79 6.65 -27.58
N PHE A 336 21.21 5.88 -28.57
CA PHE A 336 21.12 4.43 -28.53
C PHE A 336 22.24 3.73 -29.30
N SER A 337 22.53 2.50 -28.89
CA SER A 337 23.35 1.55 -29.64
C SER A 337 22.46 0.62 -30.45
N LEU A 338 22.92 0.22 -31.63
CA LEU A 338 22.22 -0.68 -32.53
C LEU A 338 23.22 -1.66 -33.13
N GLN A 339 22.90 -2.95 -33.05
CA GLN A 339 23.63 -4.02 -33.70
C GLN A 339 22.68 -4.77 -34.62
N ILE A 340 23.07 -4.94 -35.87
CA ILE A 340 22.30 -5.69 -36.86
C ILE A 340 23.14 -6.88 -37.31
N ALA A 341 22.62 -8.09 -37.12
CA ALA A 341 23.22 -9.33 -37.57
C ALA A 341 22.12 -10.27 -38.08
N ASP A 342 22.34 -10.89 -39.23
CA ASP A 342 21.45 -11.91 -39.81
C ASP A 342 19.96 -11.49 -39.88
N GLY A 343 19.70 -10.21 -40.21
CA GLY A 343 18.33 -9.67 -40.29
C GLY A 343 17.66 -9.40 -38.94
N THR A 344 18.39 -9.54 -37.83
CA THR A 344 17.95 -9.22 -36.47
C THR A 344 18.67 -7.98 -35.97
N ALA A 345 17.91 -7.02 -35.44
CA ALA A 345 18.40 -5.78 -34.85
C ALA A 345 18.23 -5.81 -33.33
N THR A 346 19.30 -5.56 -32.59
CA THR A 346 19.28 -5.40 -31.13
C THR A 346 19.63 -3.95 -30.79
N MET A 347 18.75 -3.28 -30.04
CA MET A 347 18.85 -1.87 -29.69
C MET A 347 18.83 -1.68 -28.17
N SER A 348 19.67 -0.78 -27.66
CA SER A 348 19.65 -0.33 -26.27
C SER A 348 19.84 1.17 -26.20
N GLY A 349 18.94 1.87 -25.49
CA GLY A 349 18.96 3.31 -25.35
C GLY A 349 18.65 3.77 -23.93
N GLU A 350 19.20 4.91 -23.55
CA GLU A 350 18.93 5.56 -22.27
C GLU A 350 18.89 7.07 -22.47
N THR A 351 17.94 7.74 -21.81
CA THR A 351 17.94 9.20 -21.69
C THR A 351 17.38 9.62 -20.34
N VAL A 352 17.55 10.90 -19.99
CA VAL A 352 16.98 11.48 -18.76
C VAL A 352 16.04 12.61 -19.16
N LEU A 353 14.81 12.52 -18.69
CA LEU A 353 13.75 13.50 -18.93
C LEU A 353 13.44 14.26 -17.64
N ASP A 354 12.95 15.49 -17.75
CA ASP A 354 12.38 16.20 -16.60
C ASP A 354 10.85 16.08 -16.64
N ARG A 355 10.26 15.40 -15.65
CA ARG A 355 8.80 15.17 -15.62
C ARG A 355 7.99 16.48 -15.64
N ARG A 356 8.58 17.60 -15.23
CA ARG A 356 7.91 18.90 -15.14
C ARG A 356 7.65 19.51 -16.51
N ASP A 357 8.38 19.12 -17.55
CA ASP A 357 8.15 19.59 -18.92
C ASP A 357 6.74 19.23 -19.42
N TRP A 358 6.21 18.10 -18.92
CA TRP A 358 4.84 17.63 -19.15
C TRP A 358 3.87 17.93 -17.99
N THR A 359 4.26 18.77 -17.02
CA THR A 359 3.44 19.06 -15.82
C THR A 359 2.99 17.81 -15.05
N ILE A 360 3.83 16.77 -15.04
CA ILE A 360 3.60 15.54 -14.28
C ILE A 360 4.07 15.77 -12.84
N GLY A 361 3.18 15.64 -11.86
CA GLY A 361 3.45 15.85 -10.44
C GLY A 361 3.68 17.32 -10.07
N ALA A 362 2.89 18.25 -10.60
CA ALA A 362 3.03 19.68 -10.36
C ALA A 362 2.93 20.08 -8.86
N GLY A 363 2.14 19.34 -8.07
CA GLY A 363 2.05 19.46 -6.62
C GLY A 363 3.30 18.99 -5.86
N TYR A 364 4.24 18.32 -6.54
CA TYR A 364 5.50 17.84 -5.99
C TYR A 364 6.64 18.77 -6.39
N GLY A 365 6.67 19.96 -5.78
CA GLY A 365 7.69 20.99 -6.05
C GLY A 365 9.05 20.77 -5.38
N ASP A 366 9.16 19.78 -4.49
CA ASP A 366 10.40 19.41 -3.79
C ASP A 366 10.99 18.11 -4.36
N GLU A 367 12.18 18.21 -4.95
CA GLU A 367 12.90 17.08 -5.57
C GLU A 367 13.25 15.98 -4.55
N ALA A 368 13.38 16.33 -3.27
CA ALA A 368 13.61 15.35 -2.22
C ALA A 368 12.41 14.41 -2.04
N THR A 369 11.20 14.86 -2.40
CA THR A 369 9.98 14.05 -2.29
C THR A 369 9.76 13.17 -3.52
N VAL A 370 9.73 13.78 -4.70
CA VAL A 370 9.65 13.10 -6.00
C VAL A 370 10.60 13.83 -6.94
N GLY A 371 11.63 13.11 -7.39
CA GLY A 371 12.69 13.59 -8.25
C GLY A 371 12.13 14.22 -9.52
N PHE A 372 12.79 15.27 -10.00
CA PHE A 372 12.51 15.86 -11.30
C PHE A 372 13.05 15.00 -12.45
N PRO A 373 14.30 14.48 -12.39
CA PRO A 373 14.82 13.62 -13.43
C PRO A 373 14.17 12.24 -13.39
N VAL A 374 13.71 11.80 -14.55
CA VAL A 374 13.21 10.45 -14.82
C VAL A 374 14.17 9.82 -15.83
N ARG A 375 14.84 8.75 -15.43
CA ARG A 375 15.70 7.96 -16.34
C ARG A 375 14.80 7.05 -17.15
N LEU A 376 14.83 7.17 -18.47
CA LEU A 376 14.14 6.30 -19.41
C LEU A 376 15.13 5.27 -19.94
N THR A 377 14.75 3.99 -19.95
CA THR A 377 15.53 2.89 -20.51
C THR A 377 14.72 2.12 -21.53
N VAL A 378 15.34 1.83 -22.68
CA VAL A 378 14.73 1.05 -23.75
C VAL A 378 15.69 -0.04 -24.16
N GLN A 379 15.19 -1.27 -24.27
CA GLN A 379 15.90 -2.38 -24.88
C GLN A 379 14.93 -3.14 -25.76
N LEU A 380 15.31 -3.42 -27.00
CA LEU A 380 14.46 -4.19 -27.90
C LEU A 380 15.25 -5.03 -28.90
N THR A 381 14.59 -6.08 -29.37
CA THR A 381 14.99 -6.89 -30.50
C THR A 381 13.92 -6.76 -31.58
N ALA A 382 14.33 -6.52 -32.82
CA ALA A 382 13.43 -6.43 -33.97
C ALA A 382 13.93 -7.27 -35.14
N THR A 383 13.01 -7.79 -35.94
CA THR A 383 13.31 -8.53 -37.16
C THR A 383 12.71 -7.81 -38.35
N ARG A 384 13.44 -7.81 -39.47
CA ARG A 384 12.99 -7.22 -40.73
C ARG A 384 11.86 -8.00 -41.39
#